data_AF-A0A227J6Z5-F1
#
_entry.id   AF-A0A227J6Z5-F1
#
_cell.length_a   1.000
_cell.length_b   1.000
_cell.length_c   1.000
_cell.angle_alpha   90.00
_cell.angle_beta   90.00
_cell.angle_gamma   90.00
#
_symmetry.space_group_name_H-M   'P 1'
#
loop_
_entity.id
_entity.type
_entity.pdbx_description
1 polymer ?
#
loop_
_entity_poly.entity_id
_entity_poly.type
_entity_poly.pdbx_seq_one_letter_code
_entity_poly.pdbx_strand_id
1 'polypeptide(L)'
;MATDIPPHNVREVADATIHLIDNPKAELPEVMQFVKGPDYPTEAEIISPQAEIEKIYRNGRGSIKMRAVWHKEGSDIVITSIPHQVSGSKLLEQIANQMRAKKLPMVEDLRDESDHENPTRIVIVPRSNRV
;
A
#
# COMPACT_ATOMS: atom_id res chain seq x y z
N MET A 1 24.91 4.03 -9.51
CA MET A 1 24.36 4.14 -8.14
C MET A 1 22.93 4.58 -8.28
N ALA A 2 21.99 3.78 -7.79
CA ALA A 2 20.58 4.17 -7.71
C ALA A 2 20.25 4.49 -6.25
N THR A 3 19.50 5.56 -6.04
CA THR A 3 19.04 6.00 -4.72
C THR A 3 17.53 5.99 -4.76
N ASP A 4 16.94 5.15 -3.93
CA ASP A 4 15.49 5.07 -3.75
C ASP A 4 15.18 5.43 -2.30
N ILE A 5 14.66 6.65 -2.10
CA ILE A 5 14.25 7.15 -0.79
C ILE A 5 12.72 7.28 -0.83
N PRO A 6 11.99 6.54 0.02
CA PRO A 6 10.54 6.62 0.02
C PRO A 6 10.07 7.95 0.66
N PRO A 7 8.86 8.41 0.34
CA PRO A 7 8.28 9.61 0.95
C PRO A 7 7.91 9.36 2.42
N HIS A 8 7.89 10.43 3.22
CA HIS A 8 7.52 10.41 4.64
C HIS A 8 6.58 11.56 4.97
N ASN A 9 5.83 11.40 6.06
CA ASN A 9 4.92 12.41 6.52
C ASN A 9 5.67 13.63 7.08
N VAL A 10 5.34 14.82 6.61
CA VAL A 10 6.03 16.06 7.00
C VAL A 10 5.86 16.36 8.49
N ARG A 11 4.69 16.06 9.09
CA ARG A 11 4.46 16.31 10.52
C ARG A 11 5.29 15.36 11.38
N GLU A 12 5.29 14.08 11.04
CA GLU A 12 6.10 13.07 11.75
C GLU A 12 7.60 13.42 11.72
N VAL A 13 8.11 13.84 10.56
CA VAL A 13 9.51 14.25 10.40
C VAL A 13 9.81 15.54 11.15
N ALA A 14 8.91 16.52 11.14
CA ALA A 14 9.08 17.77 11.88
C ALA A 14 9.11 17.52 13.40
N ASP A 15 8.20 16.72 13.92
CA ASP A 15 8.13 16.35 15.34
C ASP A 15 9.38 15.57 15.78
N ALA A 16 9.82 14.62 14.96
CA ALA A 16 11.08 13.90 15.18
C ALA A 16 12.30 14.82 15.21
N THR A 17 12.31 15.85 14.35
CA THR A 17 13.39 16.83 14.28
C THR A 17 13.43 17.71 15.53
N ILE A 18 12.27 18.19 16.00
CA ILE A 18 12.15 18.93 17.25
C ILE A 18 12.67 18.08 18.42
N HIS A 19 12.25 16.81 18.48
CA HIS A 19 12.70 15.89 19.51
C HIS A 19 14.23 15.70 19.53
N LEU A 20 14.86 15.58 18.35
CA LEU A 20 16.32 15.47 18.22
C LEU A 20 17.06 16.76 18.61
N ILE A 21 16.46 17.93 18.41
CA ILE A 21 17.03 19.21 18.87
C ILE A 21 17.06 19.26 20.40
N ASP A 22 15.97 18.86 21.05
CA ASP A 22 15.87 18.84 22.52
C ASP A 22 16.69 17.71 23.14
N ASN A 23 16.77 16.55 22.48
CA ASN A 23 17.45 15.35 22.93
C ASN A 23 18.47 14.86 21.88
N PRO A 24 19.65 15.49 21.78
CA PRO A 24 20.63 15.19 20.72
C PRO A 24 21.28 13.80 20.84
N LYS A 25 21.06 13.09 21.94
CA LYS A 25 21.52 11.71 22.16
C LYS A 25 20.44 10.67 21.84
N ALA A 26 19.28 11.09 21.32
CA ALA A 26 18.18 10.18 21.06
C ALA A 26 18.58 9.11 20.04
N GLU A 27 18.22 7.87 20.32
CA GLU A 27 18.49 6.73 19.44
C GLU A 27 17.36 6.50 18.43
N LEU A 28 17.63 5.69 17.40
CA LEU A 28 16.66 5.34 16.36
C LEU A 28 15.28 4.89 16.91
N PRO A 29 15.18 4.05 17.95
CA PRO A 29 13.88 3.65 18.49
C PRO A 29 13.06 4.82 19.04
N GLU A 30 13.69 5.87 19.55
CA GLU A 30 13.02 7.07 20.07
C GLU A 30 12.52 7.95 18.91
N VAL A 31 13.33 8.11 17.87
CA VAL A 31 12.94 8.81 16.63
C VAL A 31 11.78 8.11 15.93
N MET A 32 11.78 6.77 15.91
CA MET A 32 10.72 5.96 15.31
C MET A 32 9.40 5.96 16.10
N GLN A 33 9.35 6.55 17.31
CA GLN A 33 8.07 6.82 17.99
C GLN A 33 7.28 7.92 17.26
N PHE A 34 7.99 8.84 16.60
CA PHE A 34 7.42 9.92 15.81
C PHE A 34 7.24 9.50 14.35
N VAL A 35 8.30 8.95 13.74
CA VAL A 35 8.28 8.49 12.34
C VAL A 35 7.91 7.01 12.27
N LYS A 36 6.66 6.72 11.92
CA LYS A 36 6.13 5.35 11.90
C LYS A 36 6.68 4.52 10.74
N GLY A 37 6.95 5.18 9.62
CA GLY A 37 7.33 4.54 8.38
C GLY A 37 7.25 5.52 7.21
N PRO A 38 7.37 5.02 5.97
CA PRO A 38 7.06 5.83 4.81
C PRO A 38 5.58 6.18 4.74
N ASP A 39 5.30 7.33 4.14
CA ASP A 39 3.96 7.83 3.87
C ASP A 39 3.83 8.08 2.37
N TYR A 40 3.29 7.10 1.65
CA TYR A 40 3.07 7.22 0.22
C TYR A 40 1.81 8.03 -0.07
N PRO A 41 1.75 8.77 -1.20
CA PRO A 41 0.55 9.51 -1.61
C PRO A 41 -0.56 8.59 -2.13
N THR A 42 -0.88 7.53 -1.40
CA THR A 42 -1.99 6.61 -1.64
C THR A 42 -2.47 6.05 -0.32
N GLU A 43 -3.75 5.69 -0.24
CA GLU A 43 -4.34 5.09 0.95
C GLU A 43 -4.07 3.57 1.06
N ALA A 44 -3.20 3.03 0.21
CA ALA A 44 -2.83 1.62 0.27
C ALA A 44 -2.01 1.31 1.53
N GLU A 45 -2.26 0.14 2.11
CA GLU A 45 -1.62 -0.28 3.34
C GLU A 45 -0.17 -0.72 3.10
N ILE A 46 0.72 -0.30 4.00
CA ILE A 46 2.05 -0.89 4.13
C ILE A 46 1.92 -2.13 5.01
N ILE A 47 2.24 -3.30 4.45
CA ILE A 47 2.12 -4.60 5.14
C ILE A 47 3.44 -5.11 5.72
N SER A 48 4.54 -4.37 5.51
CA SER A 48 5.82 -4.69 6.11
C SER A 48 5.75 -4.57 7.64
N PRO A 49 6.20 -5.59 8.40
CA PRO A 49 6.21 -5.52 9.86
C PRO A 49 7.07 -4.37 10.37
N GLN A 50 6.69 -3.79 11.51
CA GLN A 50 7.43 -2.68 12.11
C GLN A 50 8.90 -3.02 12.40
N ALA A 51 9.19 -4.27 12.81
CA ALA A 51 10.57 -4.74 13.02
C ALA A 51 11.40 -4.81 11.72
N GLU A 52 10.76 -4.99 10.56
CA GLU A 52 11.43 -4.93 9.26
C GLU A 52 11.69 -3.48 8.87
N ILE A 53 10.72 -2.58 9.09
CA ILE A 53 10.86 -1.14 8.87
C ILE A 53 12.01 -0.56 9.71
N GLU A 54 12.13 -0.94 10.99
CA GLU A 54 13.25 -0.52 11.85
C GLU A 54 14.60 -0.96 11.28
N LYS A 55 14.70 -2.21 10.82
CA LYS A 55 15.93 -2.73 10.19
C LYS A 55 16.29 -1.94 8.93
N ILE A 56 15.30 -1.52 8.14
CA ILE A 56 15.52 -0.71 6.94
C ILE A 56 16.11 0.64 7.32
N TYR A 57 15.54 1.33 8.33
CA TYR A 57 16.09 2.61 8.79
C TYR A 57 17.47 2.48 9.42
N ARG A 58 17.73 1.39 10.15
CA ARG A 58 19.04 1.12 10.76
C ARG A 58 20.13 0.84 9.74
N ASN A 59 19.81 0.06 8.70
CA ASN A 59 20.78 -0.37 7.69
C ASN A 59 20.84 0.56 6.47
N GLY A 60 19.86 1.45 6.32
CA GLY A 60 19.68 2.35 5.17
C GLY A 60 19.31 1.63 3.87
N ARG A 61 18.98 0.33 3.92
CA ARG A 61 18.64 -0.50 2.76
C ARG A 61 17.60 -1.55 3.11
N GLY A 62 16.70 -1.82 2.18
CA GLY A 62 15.76 -2.94 2.21
C GLY A 62 14.57 -2.68 1.30
N SER A 63 13.47 -3.40 1.52
CA SER A 63 12.28 -3.31 0.69
C SER A 63 11.02 -3.21 1.54
N ILE A 64 10.08 -2.38 1.08
CA ILE A 64 8.81 -2.13 1.74
C ILE A 64 7.70 -2.64 0.84
N LYS A 65 6.77 -3.40 1.43
CA LYS A 65 5.67 -4.02 0.70
C LYS A 65 4.38 -3.27 0.99
N MET A 66 3.67 -2.93 -0.08
CA MET A 66 2.34 -2.32 -0.03
C MET A 66 1.29 -3.30 -0.53
N ARG A 67 0.05 -3.15 -0.06
CA ARG A 67 -1.11 -3.93 -0.47
C ARG A 67 -2.29 -3.00 -0.74
N ALA A 68 -3.07 -3.33 -1.78
CA ALA A 68 -4.31 -2.63 -2.07
C ALA A 68 -5.32 -2.80 -0.93
N VAL A 69 -6.08 -1.74 -0.65
CA VAL A 69 -7.22 -1.80 0.29
C VAL A 69 -8.45 -2.27 -0.47
N TRP A 70 -9.16 -3.20 0.14
CA TRP A 70 -10.38 -3.77 -0.42
C TRP A 70 -11.37 -4.11 0.67
N HIS A 71 -12.64 -4.13 0.32
CA HIS A 71 -13.73 -4.60 1.17
C HIS A 71 -14.72 -5.43 0.36
N LYS A 72 -15.61 -6.14 1.07
CA LYS A 72 -16.66 -6.95 0.44
C LYS A 72 -17.98 -6.16 0.44
N GLU A 73 -18.56 -5.94 -0.74
CA GLU A 73 -19.90 -5.37 -0.91
C GLU A 73 -20.86 -6.48 -1.35
N GLY A 74 -21.59 -7.05 -0.39
CA GLY A 74 -22.43 -8.21 -0.64
C GLY A 74 -21.60 -9.44 -1.01
N SER A 75 -21.69 -9.91 -2.26
CA SER A 75 -20.86 -10.99 -2.80
C SER A 75 -19.54 -10.49 -3.39
N ASP A 76 -19.46 -9.21 -3.72
CA ASP A 76 -18.45 -8.67 -4.62
C ASP A 76 -17.26 -8.14 -3.83
N ILE A 77 -16.07 -8.22 -4.42
CA ILE A 77 -14.83 -7.68 -3.84
C ILE A 77 -14.54 -6.35 -4.51
N VAL A 78 -14.50 -5.28 -3.74
CA VAL A 78 -14.27 -3.92 -4.23
C VAL A 78 -12.92 -3.43 -3.72
N ILE A 79 -12.03 -3.11 -4.66
CA ILE A 79 -10.73 -2.50 -4.35
C ILE A 79 -10.89 -0.98 -4.43
N THR A 80 -10.63 -0.30 -3.31
CA THR A 80 -10.78 1.16 -3.18
C THR A 80 -9.47 1.91 -3.39
N SER A 81 -8.34 1.30 -3.01
CA SER A 81 -7.07 2.00 -2.99
C SER A 81 -5.96 1.09 -3.48
N ILE A 82 -5.21 1.54 -4.49
CA ILE A 82 -4.11 0.78 -5.09
C ILE A 82 -2.73 1.26 -4.58
N PRO A 83 -1.72 0.37 -4.57
CA PRO A 83 -0.37 0.74 -4.18
C PRO A 83 0.24 1.83 -5.05
N HIS A 84 1.24 2.52 -4.49
CA HIS A 84 1.95 3.59 -5.17
C HIS A 84 2.49 3.18 -6.54
N GLN A 85 2.32 4.05 -7.54
CA GLN A 85 2.74 3.86 -8.93
C GLN A 85 2.13 2.63 -9.65
N VAL A 86 1.12 1.99 -9.09
CA VAL A 86 0.35 0.96 -9.79
C VAL A 86 -0.72 1.64 -10.65
N SER A 87 -0.85 1.19 -11.90
CA SER A 87 -1.93 1.62 -12.79
C SER A 87 -3.11 0.65 -12.67
N GLY A 88 -4.31 1.17 -12.43
CA GLY A 88 -5.56 0.38 -12.39
C GLY A 88 -5.76 -0.42 -13.68
N SER A 89 -5.51 0.18 -14.85
CA SER A 89 -5.62 -0.50 -16.15
C SER A 89 -4.67 -1.70 -16.28
N LYS A 90 -3.42 -1.56 -15.81
CA LYS A 90 -2.45 -2.67 -15.80
C LYS A 90 -2.87 -3.78 -14.85
N LEU A 91 -3.43 -3.42 -13.69
CA LEU A 91 -3.95 -4.40 -12.73
C LEU A 91 -5.11 -5.20 -13.34
N LEU A 92 -6.07 -4.51 -13.97
CA LEU A 92 -7.20 -5.13 -14.66
C LEU A 92 -6.73 -6.07 -15.78
N GLU A 93 -5.77 -5.62 -16.59
CA GLU A 93 -5.19 -6.43 -17.66
C GLU A 93 -4.54 -7.72 -17.13
N GLN A 94 -3.79 -7.63 -16.02
CA GLN A 94 -3.18 -8.79 -15.38
C GLN A 94 -4.22 -9.79 -14.85
N ILE A 95 -5.31 -9.31 -14.24
CA ILE A 95 -6.40 -10.18 -13.77
C ILE A 95 -7.11 -10.83 -14.96
N ALA A 96 -7.46 -10.05 -15.99
CA ALA A 96 -8.10 -10.56 -17.20
C ALA A 96 -7.23 -11.60 -17.94
N ASN A 97 -5.90 -11.42 -17.95
CA ASN A 97 -4.96 -12.41 -18.48
C ASN A 97 -5.03 -13.73 -17.69
N GLN A 98 -5.12 -13.68 -16.36
CA GLN A 98 -5.24 -14.87 -15.53
C GLN A 98 -6.61 -15.58 -15.69
N MET A 99 -7.69 -14.82 -15.90
CA MET A 99 -9.01 -15.36 -16.24
C MET A 99 -8.98 -16.11 -17.58
N ARG A 100 -8.40 -15.48 -18.63
CA ARG A 100 -8.23 -16.12 -19.95
C ARG A 100 -7.36 -17.37 -19.91
N ALA A 101 -6.33 -17.37 -19.07
CA ALA A 101 -5.48 -18.54 -18.82
C ALA A 101 -6.15 -19.63 -17.96
N LYS A 102 -7.43 -19.47 -17.60
CA LYS A 102 -8.21 -20.38 -16.73
C LYS A 102 -7.58 -20.61 -15.34
N LYS A 103 -6.73 -19.70 -14.87
CA LYS A 103 -6.12 -19.77 -13.53
C LYS A 103 -7.05 -19.27 -12.42
N LEU A 104 -8.00 -18.41 -12.77
CA LEU A 104 -9.00 -17.85 -11.86
C LEU A 104 -10.42 -18.29 -12.24
N PRO A 105 -10.79 -19.58 -12.08
CA PRO A 105 -12.13 -20.06 -12.41
C PRO A 105 -13.23 -19.55 -11.47
N MET A 106 -12.83 -19.02 -10.30
CA MET A 106 -13.73 -18.49 -9.27
C MET A 106 -14.22 -17.07 -9.56
N VAL A 107 -13.50 -16.32 -10.39
CA VAL A 107 -13.88 -14.96 -10.81
C VAL A 107 -14.78 -15.10 -12.04
N GLU A 108 -15.99 -14.55 -11.96
CA GLU A 108 -16.95 -14.52 -13.05
C GLU A 108 -16.73 -13.29 -13.92
N ASP A 109 -16.60 -12.13 -13.31
CA ASP A 109 -16.53 -10.85 -14.00
C ASP A 109 -15.59 -9.86 -13.29
N LEU A 110 -15.09 -8.89 -14.04
CA LEU A 110 -14.16 -7.86 -13.59
C LEU A 110 -14.56 -6.52 -14.20
N ARG A 111 -14.84 -5.53 -13.35
CA ARG A 111 -15.33 -4.21 -13.78
C ARG A 111 -14.47 -3.09 -13.19
N ASP A 112 -14.29 -2.05 -13.99
CA ASP A 112 -13.74 -0.78 -13.54
C ASP A 112 -14.91 0.19 -13.35
N GLU A 113 -15.24 0.51 -12.12
CA GLU A 113 -16.28 1.47 -11.73
C GLU A 113 -15.65 2.74 -11.14
N SER A 114 -14.41 3.05 -11.54
CA SER A 114 -13.72 4.27 -11.13
C SER A 114 -14.37 5.50 -11.77
N ASP A 115 -14.68 6.50 -10.95
CA ASP A 115 -15.31 7.75 -11.36
C ASP A 115 -14.64 8.96 -10.67
N HIS A 116 -15.26 10.15 -10.74
CA HIS A 116 -14.71 11.34 -10.09
C HIS A 116 -14.86 11.32 -8.57
N GLU A 117 -15.87 10.63 -8.03
CA GLU A 117 -16.09 10.51 -6.58
C GLU A 117 -15.26 9.38 -5.96
N ASN A 118 -14.99 8.34 -6.74
CA ASN A 118 -14.23 7.15 -6.41
C ASN A 118 -13.05 7.02 -7.39
N PRO A 119 -11.90 7.66 -7.11
CA PRO A 119 -10.76 7.69 -8.01
C PRO A 119 -10.22 6.31 -8.38
N THR A 120 -10.48 5.30 -7.56
CA THR A 120 -10.17 3.91 -7.85
C THR A 120 -11.27 3.04 -7.27
N ARG A 121 -12.02 2.35 -8.13
CA ARG A 121 -13.03 1.38 -7.72
C ARG A 121 -13.06 0.21 -8.69
N ILE A 122 -12.31 -0.83 -8.35
CA ILE A 122 -12.23 -2.05 -9.17
C ILE A 122 -13.08 -3.12 -8.51
N VAL A 123 -14.08 -3.62 -9.23
CA VAL A 123 -15.04 -4.62 -8.74
C VAL A 123 -14.70 -5.99 -9.34
N ILE A 124 -14.52 -6.96 -8.47
CA ILE A 124 -14.29 -8.36 -8.81
C ILE A 124 -15.52 -9.16 -8.38
N VAL A 125 -16.23 -9.73 -9.35
CA VAL A 125 -17.46 -10.49 -9.12
C VAL A 125 -17.11 -11.98 -9.09
N PRO A 126 -17.27 -12.67 -7.96
CA PRO A 126 -17.06 -14.11 -7.88
C PRO A 126 -18.27 -14.88 -8.44
N ARG A 127 -18.01 -16.05 -9.03
CA ARG A 127 -19.04 -16.94 -9.62
C ARG A 127 -20.04 -17.50 -8.60
N SER A 128 -19.66 -17.53 -7.33
CA SER A 128 -20.50 -18.10 -6.28
C SER A 128 -20.34 -17.35 -4.97
N ASN A 129 -21.44 -17.23 -4.24
CA ASN A 129 -21.51 -16.56 -2.94
C ASN A 129 -20.84 -17.36 -1.79
N ARG A 130 -20.22 -18.52 -2.10
CA ARG A 130 -19.59 -19.44 -1.14
C ARG A 130 -18.10 -19.18 -0.91
N VAL A 131 -17.61 -17.99 -1.23
CA VAL A 131 -16.21 -17.57 -0.99
C VAL A 131 -16.13 -16.52 0.11
#